data_AF-A0AAV1Q1H3-F1
#
_entry.id   AF-A0AAV1Q1H3-F1
#
_cell.length_a   1.000
_cell.length_b   1.000
_cell.length_c   1.000
_cell.angle_alpha   90.00
_cell.angle_beta   90.00
_cell.angle_gamma   90.00
#
_symmetry.space_group_name_H-M   'P 1'
#
loop_
_entity.id
_entity.type
_entity.pdbx_description
1 polymer ?
#
loop_
_entity_poly.entity_id
_entity_poly.type
_entity_poly.pdbx_seq_one_letter_code
_entity_poly.pdbx_strand_id
1 'polypeptide(L)'
;MRHQAIFCLLLQLIFELSSCAHLRVAPGSTLELPCLAFKTDFTAENINWQFNGEDISAQSLSSVAVKMDGWYLSISPVTAAHEGTYVCSVKDDNMELTRTYSITVVASIGYAIKVNQGSDVYLPCNFPPSSQVEIDALWFKETGGGKRTLLNQKETATDDSPRVELRYPLDHDQSLIIKETVMEDTGIYHCESTEGQKLSSVYLSVVVPPTLAPYSCSGFLTPWEPCQDENSRIGGPILQESMAEFSMKLYSYVRESHPTTNLLFSPISISAALTHLLLGARGDTRKAIQTAVCVPYDFHCVHFQMKKLREKLSSSLQIASQIYYNPQISLNESFTNQSMQFYEAKPVRLLETSEENTQMINDWVANKTKYKIRNLVDSVSPNVQIILLNAVSFSGHGKSSLNRNTRRAFSQNWMVILYGCLYSITRNTWQL
;
A
#
# COMPACT_ATOMS: atom_id res chain seq x y z
N MET A 1 -8.10 7.06 -35.46
CA MET A 1 -8.54 8.23 -34.67
C MET A 1 -10.07 8.20 -34.69
N ARG A 2 -10.86 8.00 -33.63
CA ARG A 2 -10.75 8.27 -32.20
C ARG A 2 -11.55 7.18 -31.44
N HIS A 3 -11.00 6.68 -30.33
CA HIS A 3 -11.71 5.87 -29.33
C HIS A 3 -11.33 6.41 -27.95
N GLN A 4 -11.86 7.57 -27.56
CA GLN A 4 -11.75 8.09 -26.19
C GLN A 4 -12.90 9.06 -25.94
N ALA A 5 -14.02 8.58 -25.37
CA ALA A 5 -15.02 9.39 -24.65
C ALA A 5 -16.12 8.51 -23.99
N ILE A 6 -15.77 7.36 -23.40
CA ILE A 6 -16.77 6.51 -22.68
C ILE A 6 -16.47 6.40 -21.18
N PHE A 7 -15.42 7.03 -20.66
CA PHE A 7 -15.00 6.82 -19.26
C PHE A 7 -15.40 7.91 -18.25
N CYS A 8 -16.20 8.92 -18.61
CA CYS A 8 -16.58 10.00 -17.69
C CYS A 8 -18.05 10.02 -17.23
N LEU A 9 -18.91 9.11 -17.71
CA LEU A 9 -20.33 9.08 -17.31
C LEU A 9 -20.67 8.00 -16.27
N LEU A 10 -19.71 7.12 -15.93
CA LEU A 10 -19.94 5.99 -15.01
C LEU A 10 -19.54 6.27 -13.55
N LEU A 11 -18.95 7.43 -13.24
CA LEU A 11 -18.49 7.78 -11.89
C LEU A 11 -19.40 8.76 -11.11
N GLN A 12 -20.50 9.24 -11.72
CA GLN A 12 -21.54 10.01 -11.02
C GLN A 12 -22.74 9.15 -10.55
N LEU A 13 -22.78 7.86 -10.88
CA LEU A 13 -23.93 6.98 -10.62
C LEU A 13 -23.77 6.05 -9.41
N ILE A 14 -22.71 6.20 -8.60
CA ILE A 14 -22.42 5.29 -7.47
C ILE A 14 -22.63 5.96 -6.09
N PHE A 15 -23.23 7.15 -6.05
CA PHE A 15 -23.43 7.88 -4.79
C PHE A 15 -24.90 8.09 -4.42
N GLU A 16 -25.86 7.32 -4.94
CA GLU A 16 -27.26 7.45 -4.53
C GLU A 16 -27.97 6.10 -4.39
N LEU A 17 -27.73 5.42 -3.26
CA LEU A 17 -28.62 4.37 -2.73
C LEU A 17 -28.82 4.49 -1.21
N SER A 18 -28.45 5.63 -0.61
CA SER A 18 -28.80 5.89 0.80
C SER A 18 -30.01 6.81 0.85
N SER A 19 -31.12 6.29 1.37
CA SER A 19 -32.34 7.05 1.67
C SER A 19 -32.16 8.04 2.84
N CYS A 20 -30.95 8.08 3.44
CA CYS A 20 -30.59 8.92 4.56
C CYS A 20 -29.31 9.72 4.27
N ALA A 21 -29.39 11.05 4.36
CA ALA A 21 -28.24 11.95 4.23
C ALA A 21 -28.00 12.68 5.56
N HIS A 22 -26.76 12.65 6.05
CA HIS A 22 -26.36 13.38 7.26
C HIS A 22 -25.63 14.67 6.88
N LEU A 23 -26.18 15.83 7.24
CA LEU A 23 -25.68 17.16 6.87
C LEU A 23 -25.26 17.94 8.13
N ARG A 24 -24.11 18.63 8.05
CA ARG A 24 -23.64 19.56 9.09
C ARG A 24 -23.67 20.97 8.55
N VAL A 25 -24.39 21.87 9.23
CA VAL A 25 -24.73 23.18 8.68
C VAL A 25 -24.42 24.29 9.69
N ALA A 26 -23.85 25.41 9.21
CA ALA A 26 -23.48 26.54 10.05
C ALA A 26 -24.68 27.47 10.31
N PRO A 27 -24.83 28.06 11.52
CA PRO A 27 -25.82 29.10 11.77
C PRO A 27 -25.67 30.28 10.80
N GLY A 28 -26.78 30.89 10.39
CA GLY A 28 -26.83 32.02 9.45
C GLY A 28 -26.78 31.64 7.96
N SER A 29 -26.51 30.38 7.62
CA SER A 29 -26.49 29.93 6.22
C SER A 29 -27.89 29.69 5.64
N THR A 30 -27.95 29.54 4.32
CA THR A 30 -29.14 29.09 3.59
C THR A 30 -28.93 27.64 3.18
N LEU A 31 -29.84 26.76 3.58
CA LEU A 31 -29.83 25.34 3.23
C LEU A 31 -31.00 25.02 2.31
N GLU A 32 -30.76 24.33 1.20
CA GLU A 32 -31.80 23.84 0.31
C GLU A 32 -31.76 22.31 0.22
N LEU A 33 -32.86 21.66 0.56
CA LEU A 33 -33.00 20.21 0.58
C LEU A 33 -33.93 19.76 -0.54
N PRO A 34 -33.43 19.04 -1.56
CA PRO A 34 -34.27 18.50 -2.62
C PRO A 34 -35.05 17.27 -2.13
N CYS A 35 -36.32 17.14 -2.45
CA CYS A 35 -37.08 15.94 -2.09
C CYS A 35 -36.59 14.69 -2.87
N LEU A 36 -36.44 14.81 -4.20
CA LEU A 36 -35.93 13.77 -5.10
C LEU A 36 -34.97 14.39 -6.13
N ALA A 37 -33.97 13.63 -6.60
CA ALA A 37 -32.96 14.11 -7.56
C ALA A 37 -33.42 14.11 -9.03
N PHE A 38 -34.54 13.43 -9.34
CA PHE A 38 -35.07 13.29 -10.70
C PHE A 38 -36.51 13.77 -10.75
N LYS A 39 -36.85 14.56 -11.78
CA LYS A 39 -38.21 15.04 -12.03
C LYS A 39 -39.01 13.88 -12.64
N THR A 40 -39.89 13.26 -11.86
CA THR A 40 -40.81 12.20 -12.29
C THR A 40 -42.21 12.77 -12.52
N ASP A 41 -43.13 11.98 -13.07
CA ASP A 41 -44.53 12.35 -13.36
C ASP A 41 -45.40 12.63 -12.09
N PHE A 42 -44.79 12.83 -10.92
CA PHE A 42 -45.52 13.14 -9.69
C PHE A 42 -45.97 14.61 -9.68
N THR A 43 -47.22 14.82 -9.27
CA THR A 43 -47.77 16.16 -9.04
C THR A 43 -47.31 16.71 -7.69
N ALA A 44 -47.15 18.03 -7.62
CA ALA A 44 -46.78 18.75 -6.40
C ALA A 44 -47.71 18.53 -5.20
N GLU A 45 -48.98 18.22 -5.47
CA GLU A 45 -50.02 18.00 -4.44
C GLU A 45 -49.77 16.75 -3.59
N ASN A 46 -48.81 15.91 -3.98
CA ASN A 46 -48.52 14.64 -3.33
C ASN A 46 -47.22 14.66 -2.50
N ILE A 47 -46.59 15.82 -2.35
CA ILE A 47 -45.33 15.97 -1.60
C ILE A 47 -45.62 16.52 -0.20
N ASN A 48 -45.16 15.80 0.82
CA ASN A 48 -45.24 16.23 2.21
C ASN A 48 -43.86 16.32 2.86
N TRP A 49 -43.67 17.31 3.73
CA TRP A 49 -42.43 17.54 4.48
C TRP A 49 -42.69 17.51 5.98
N GLN A 50 -41.85 16.76 6.70
CA GLN A 50 -41.89 16.64 8.14
C GLN A 50 -40.57 17.07 8.78
N PHE A 51 -40.65 17.72 9.93
CA PHE A 51 -39.52 18.01 10.80
C PHE A 51 -39.75 17.32 12.16
N ASN A 52 -38.83 16.43 12.54
CA ASN A 52 -38.92 15.61 13.75
C ASN A 52 -40.26 14.86 13.90
N GLY A 53 -40.88 14.49 12.76
CA GLY A 53 -42.16 13.77 12.72
C GLY A 53 -43.42 14.64 12.68
N GLU A 54 -43.30 15.97 12.71
CA GLU A 54 -44.42 16.91 12.56
C GLU A 54 -44.42 17.58 11.20
N ASP A 55 -45.60 17.78 10.60
CA ASP A 55 -45.72 18.42 9.28
C ASP A 55 -45.29 19.89 9.33
N ILE A 56 -44.41 20.28 8.42
CA ILE A 56 -43.83 21.65 8.38
C ILE A 56 -44.90 22.70 8.01
N SER A 57 -46.01 22.31 7.37
CA SER A 57 -47.15 23.19 7.12
C SER A 57 -47.92 23.58 8.40
N ALA A 58 -47.80 22.79 9.48
CA ALA A 58 -48.44 23.05 10.77
C ALA A 58 -47.57 23.88 11.72
N GLN A 59 -46.24 23.84 11.54
CA GLN A 59 -45.29 24.67 12.31
C GLN A 59 -44.85 25.90 11.51
N SER A 60 -45.32 27.08 11.89
CA SER A 60 -44.86 28.35 11.31
C SER A 60 -43.46 28.74 11.79
N LEU A 61 -42.44 27.98 11.39
CA LEU A 61 -41.04 28.41 11.52
C LEU A 61 -40.77 29.46 10.44
N SER A 62 -40.67 30.74 10.83
CA SER A 62 -40.51 31.90 9.91
C SER A 62 -39.29 31.82 8.98
N SER A 63 -38.34 30.94 9.27
CA SER A 63 -37.08 30.70 8.54
C SER A 63 -37.09 29.46 7.65
N VAL A 64 -38.20 28.71 7.59
CA VAL A 64 -38.35 27.51 6.75
C VAL A 64 -39.42 27.77 5.68
N ALA A 65 -39.08 27.56 4.41
CA ALA A 65 -39.96 27.78 3.28
C ALA A 65 -39.91 26.59 2.30
N VAL A 66 -41.08 26.06 1.96
CA VAL A 66 -41.22 25.08 0.87
C VAL A 66 -41.25 25.85 -0.46
N LYS A 67 -40.37 25.49 -1.39
CA LYS A 67 -40.19 26.14 -2.70
C LYS A 67 -40.48 25.15 -3.84
N MET A 68 -40.74 25.72 -5.02
CA MET A 68 -41.00 24.98 -6.26
C MET A 68 -42.03 23.88 -6.03
N ASP A 69 -43.25 24.24 -5.62
CA ASP A 69 -44.38 23.31 -5.48
C ASP A 69 -44.06 22.03 -4.67
N GLY A 70 -43.38 22.15 -3.53
CA GLY A 70 -43.07 21.01 -2.65
C GLY A 70 -41.71 20.37 -2.87
N TRP A 71 -41.06 20.59 -4.01
CA TRP A 71 -39.86 19.86 -4.40
C TRP A 71 -38.59 20.22 -3.61
N TYR A 72 -38.56 21.42 -3.00
CA TYR A 72 -37.43 21.89 -2.21
C TYR A 72 -37.87 22.44 -0.87
N LEU A 73 -37.12 22.11 0.18
CA LEU A 73 -37.21 22.78 1.47
C LEU A 73 -36.04 23.75 1.63
N SER A 74 -36.31 25.03 1.83
CA SER A 74 -35.32 26.09 2.04
C SER A 74 -35.34 26.55 3.49
N ILE A 75 -34.19 26.52 4.16
CA ILE A 75 -34.02 27.00 5.54
C ILE A 75 -33.04 28.18 5.52
N SER A 76 -33.51 29.38 5.88
CA SER A 76 -32.67 30.59 5.92
C SER A 76 -33.24 31.66 6.87
N PRO A 77 -32.45 32.20 7.82
CA PRO A 77 -31.14 31.71 8.25
C PRO A 77 -31.26 30.41 9.06
N VAL A 78 -30.31 29.49 8.89
CA VAL A 78 -30.21 28.30 9.76
C VAL A 78 -29.85 28.73 11.20
N THR A 79 -30.46 28.10 12.20
CA THR A 79 -30.25 28.37 13.64
C THR A 79 -30.20 27.03 14.36
N ALA A 80 -29.76 27.01 15.63
CA ALA A 80 -29.71 25.77 16.42
C ALA A 80 -31.08 25.07 16.53
N ALA A 81 -32.19 25.82 16.41
CA ALA A 81 -33.54 25.25 16.45
C ALA A 81 -33.89 24.41 15.20
N HIS A 82 -33.12 24.51 14.13
CA HIS A 82 -33.29 23.71 12.90
C HIS A 82 -32.48 22.41 12.91
N GLU A 83 -31.86 22.05 14.04
CA GLU A 83 -31.22 20.75 14.22
C GLU A 83 -32.29 19.65 14.39
N GLY A 84 -32.13 18.55 13.66
CA GLY A 84 -33.07 17.43 13.72
C GLY A 84 -33.22 16.69 12.40
N THR A 85 -34.31 15.94 12.29
CA THR A 85 -34.58 15.05 11.16
C THR A 85 -35.65 15.64 10.26
N TYR A 86 -35.36 15.78 8.97
CA TYR A 86 -36.31 16.23 7.96
C TYR A 86 -36.64 15.07 7.03
N VAL A 87 -37.93 14.83 6.81
CA VAL A 87 -38.40 13.75 5.93
C VAL A 87 -39.26 14.36 4.84
N CYS A 88 -38.90 14.09 3.59
CA CYS A 88 -39.80 14.30 2.46
C CYS A 88 -40.47 12.98 2.11
N SER A 89 -41.79 12.98 1.91
CA SER A 89 -42.56 11.83 1.44
C SER A 89 -43.37 12.22 0.20
N VAL A 90 -43.24 11.44 -0.88
CA VAL A 90 -44.03 11.57 -2.10
C VAL A 90 -44.93 10.35 -2.23
N LYS A 91 -46.26 10.56 -2.28
CA LYS A 91 -47.26 9.48 -2.37
C LYS A 91 -47.90 9.41 -3.76
N ASP A 92 -48.14 8.20 -4.23
CA ASP A 92 -48.98 7.88 -5.38
C ASP A 92 -49.94 6.75 -4.98
N ASP A 93 -50.96 6.46 -5.77
CA ASP A 93 -52.04 5.51 -5.46
C ASP A 93 -51.52 4.11 -5.02
N ASN A 94 -50.30 3.75 -5.42
CA ASN A 94 -49.68 2.45 -5.13
C ASN A 94 -48.28 2.51 -4.50
N MET A 95 -47.69 3.70 -4.26
CA MET A 95 -46.30 3.81 -3.82
C MET A 95 -46.04 5.06 -2.96
N GLU A 96 -45.19 4.92 -1.94
CA GLU A 96 -44.67 6.04 -1.15
C GLU A 96 -43.14 6.04 -1.17
N LEU A 97 -42.55 7.13 -1.65
CA LEU A 97 -41.11 7.36 -1.65
C LEU A 97 -40.75 8.33 -0.53
N THR A 98 -39.78 7.95 0.31
CA THR A 98 -39.31 8.81 1.42
C THR A 98 -37.82 9.09 1.32
N ARG A 99 -37.44 10.35 1.61
CA ARG A 99 -36.04 10.78 1.74
C ARG A 99 -35.85 11.45 3.09
N THR A 100 -34.83 11.00 3.82
CA THR A 100 -34.54 11.48 5.17
C THR A 100 -33.23 12.27 5.20
N TYR A 101 -33.25 13.43 5.84
CA TYR A 101 -32.09 14.26 6.15
C TYR A 101 -31.91 14.35 7.66
N SER A 102 -30.74 14.04 8.16
CA SER A 102 -30.35 14.32 9.55
C SER A 102 -29.44 15.54 9.55
N ILE A 103 -29.90 16.64 10.15
CA ILE A 103 -29.20 17.93 10.16
C ILE A 103 -28.65 18.16 11.55
N THR A 104 -27.35 18.45 11.64
CA THR A 104 -26.69 18.95 12.85
C THR A 104 -26.25 20.40 12.64
N VAL A 105 -26.63 21.30 13.53
CA VAL A 105 -26.29 22.72 13.43
C VAL A 105 -25.06 22.99 14.28
N VAL A 106 -23.92 23.14 13.63
CA VAL A 106 -22.63 23.27 14.31
C VAL A 106 -22.27 24.75 14.41
N ALA A 107 -22.22 25.30 15.62
CA ALA A 107 -22.10 26.74 15.90
C ALA A 107 -20.81 27.43 15.40
N SER A 108 -19.89 26.70 14.76
CA SER A 108 -18.72 27.23 14.05
C SER A 108 -17.97 26.05 13.45
N ILE A 109 -18.12 25.78 12.16
CA ILE A 109 -17.14 24.94 11.46
C ILE A 109 -16.11 25.90 10.89
N GLY A 110 -14.94 25.99 11.51
CA GLY A 110 -13.77 26.52 10.81
C GLY A 110 -13.14 25.40 10.00
N TYR A 111 -12.57 24.38 10.63
CA TYR A 111 -11.94 23.25 9.93
C TYR A 111 -11.95 21.97 10.79
N ALA A 112 -11.99 20.79 10.16
CA ALA A 112 -11.73 19.51 10.81
C ALA A 112 -10.54 18.84 10.13
N ILE A 113 -9.42 18.72 10.85
CA ILE A 113 -8.16 18.24 10.30
C ILE A 113 -7.82 16.90 10.95
N LYS A 114 -7.56 15.88 10.12
CA LYS A 114 -7.09 14.57 10.55
C LYS A 114 -5.65 14.39 10.09
N VAL A 115 -4.75 14.12 11.03
CA VAL A 115 -3.31 14.02 10.77
C VAL A 115 -2.72 12.77 11.42
N ASN A 116 -1.69 12.20 10.80
CA ASN A 116 -0.97 11.08 11.36
C ASN A 116 0.00 11.56 12.45
N GLN A 117 0.13 10.79 13.54
CA GLN A 117 1.11 11.04 14.59
C GLN A 117 2.53 11.21 13.99
N GLY A 118 3.27 12.21 14.47
CA GLY A 118 4.62 12.56 14.03
C GLY A 118 4.67 13.44 12.79
N SER A 119 3.53 13.79 12.17
CA SER A 119 3.48 14.76 11.07
C SER A 119 3.27 16.19 11.57
N ASP A 120 3.73 17.16 10.78
CA ASP A 120 3.45 18.58 11.00
C ASP A 120 2.05 18.94 10.47
N VAL A 121 1.34 19.81 11.19
CA VAL A 121 -0.01 20.25 10.82
C VAL A 121 -0.14 21.77 10.84
N TYR A 122 -0.90 22.31 9.89
CA TYR A 122 -1.18 23.74 9.74
C TYR A 122 -2.64 24.01 10.07
N LEU A 123 -2.89 24.80 11.11
CA LEU A 123 -4.22 25.24 11.51
C LEU A 123 -4.49 26.60 10.88
N PRO A 124 -5.45 26.72 9.94
CA PRO A 124 -5.67 27.95 9.19
C PRO A 124 -6.28 29.06 10.06
N CYS A 125 -5.78 30.28 9.88
CA CYS A 125 -6.39 31.50 10.42
C CYS A 125 -6.02 32.69 9.54
N ASN A 126 -7.02 33.45 9.08
CA ASN A 126 -6.80 34.61 8.23
C ASN A 126 -7.57 35.82 8.75
N PHE A 127 -6.92 36.97 8.80
CA PHE A 127 -7.61 38.24 9.00
C PHE A 127 -8.40 38.63 7.73
N PRO A 128 -9.56 39.28 7.87
CA PRO A 128 -10.27 39.84 6.72
C PRO A 128 -9.36 40.79 5.92
N PRO A 129 -9.45 40.82 4.57
CA PRO A 129 -8.59 41.67 3.74
C PRO A 129 -8.68 43.19 4.04
N SER A 130 -9.77 43.62 4.69
CA SER A 130 -9.99 45.00 5.11
C SER A 130 -9.34 45.38 6.45
N SER A 131 -8.71 44.43 7.13
CA SER A 131 -8.15 44.62 8.48
C SER A 131 -6.72 45.13 8.41
N GLN A 132 -6.34 46.08 9.26
CA GLN A 132 -4.93 46.45 9.44
C GLN A 132 -4.32 45.51 10.48
N VAL A 133 -3.42 44.62 10.05
CA VAL A 133 -2.77 43.66 10.96
C VAL A 133 -1.54 44.30 11.59
N GLU A 134 -1.71 44.87 12.78
CA GLU A 134 -0.61 45.45 13.57
C GLU A 134 -0.12 44.49 14.68
N ILE A 135 -0.93 43.50 15.03
CA ILE A 135 -0.67 42.54 16.10
C ILE A 135 -1.09 41.13 15.64
N ASP A 136 -0.30 40.12 16.01
CA ASP A 136 -0.60 38.72 15.73
C ASP A 136 -1.94 38.26 16.34
N ALA A 137 -2.60 37.32 15.67
CA ALA A 137 -3.78 36.67 16.22
C ALA A 137 -3.41 35.77 17.41
N LEU A 138 -4.34 35.59 18.35
CA LEU A 138 -4.17 34.75 19.53
C LEU A 138 -4.72 33.35 19.27
N TRP A 139 -3.90 32.32 19.53
CA TRP A 139 -4.30 30.92 19.38
C TRP A 139 -4.54 30.26 20.72
N PHE A 140 -5.73 29.67 20.89
CA PHE A 140 -6.12 28.97 22.11
C PHE A 140 -6.42 27.50 21.84
N LYS A 141 -5.94 26.60 22.71
CA LYS A 141 -6.41 25.22 22.79
C LYS A 141 -7.45 25.08 23.90
N GLU A 142 -8.58 24.47 23.58
CA GLU A 142 -9.59 24.12 24.59
C GLU A 142 -9.11 22.93 25.42
N THR A 143 -9.16 23.08 26.74
CA THR A 143 -8.83 22.05 27.73
C THR A 143 -10.08 21.72 28.54
N GLY A 144 -10.19 20.48 29.02
CA GLY A 144 -11.38 20.00 29.72
C GLY A 144 -11.85 20.95 30.84
N GLY A 145 -13.16 21.16 30.95
CA GLY A 145 -13.77 22.07 31.93
C GLY A 145 -13.95 23.52 31.46
N GLY A 146 -13.87 23.79 30.14
CA GLY A 146 -14.07 25.12 29.55
C GLY A 146 -12.88 26.06 29.69
N LYS A 147 -11.74 25.56 30.16
CA LYS A 147 -10.49 26.32 30.31
C LYS A 147 -9.76 26.38 28.97
N ARG A 148 -9.19 27.54 28.62
CA ARG A 148 -8.43 27.74 27.38
C ARG A 148 -6.95 28.00 27.69
N THR A 149 -6.05 27.41 26.91
CA THR A 149 -4.60 27.62 27.02
C THR A 149 -4.11 28.40 25.81
N LEU A 150 -3.44 29.53 26.01
CA LEU A 150 -2.83 30.33 24.94
C LEU A 150 -1.55 29.63 24.43
N LEU A 151 -1.40 29.52 23.12
CA LEU A 151 -0.38 28.68 22.48
C LEU A 151 0.80 29.46 21.90
N ASN A 152 0.55 30.66 21.39
CA ASN A 152 1.53 31.44 20.62
C ASN A 152 2.07 32.66 21.38
N GLN A 153 2.11 32.61 22.72
CA GLN A 153 2.76 33.62 23.53
C GLN A 153 4.27 33.37 23.55
N LYS A 154 5.08 34.41 23.31
CA LYS A 154 6.55 34.36 23.50
C LYS A 154 6.86 34.29 24.99
N GLU A 155 6.70 33.12 25.60
CA GLU A 155 7.42 32.82 26.83
C GLU A 155 8.87 32.53 26.47
N THR A 156 9.77 33.05 27.31
CA THR A 156 11.22 32.87 27.26
C THR A 156 11.58 31.37 27.29
N ALA A 157 11.48 30.70 26.15
CA ALA A 157 11.87 29.32 25.97
C ALA A 157 13.33 29.28 25.49
N THR A 158 14.18 28.73 26.34
CA THR A 158 15.62 28.52 26.15
C THR A 158 15.95 27.33 25.23
N ASP A 159 15.06 26.99 24.28
CA ASP A 159 15.19 25.81 23.42
C ASP A 159 15.13 26.19 21.94
N ASP A 160 15.98 25.55 21.13
CA ASP A 160 16.46 26.04 19.83
C ASP A 160 15.42 25.89 18.68
N SER A 161 14.18 25.47 18.97
CA SER A 161 13.03 25.57 18.05
C SER A 161 11.71 25.22 18.76
N PRO A 162 10.72 26.14 18.85
CA PRO A 162 9.44 25.81 19.45
C PRO A 162 8.63 24.84 18.57
N ARG A 163 7.99 23.84 19.21
CA ARG A 163 7.10 22.86 18.56
C ARG A 163 5.83 23.48 17.96
N VAL A 164 5.42 24.63 18.50
CA VAL A 164 4.24 25.39 18.06
C VAL A 164 4.68 26.78 17.66
N GLU A 165 4.39 27.20 16.43
CA GLU A 165 4.82 28.50 15.89
C GLU A 165 3.79 29.10 14.92
N LEU A 166 3.80 30.43 14.78
CA LEU A 166 3.02 31.13 13.75
C LEU A 166 3.75 31.05 12.41
N ARG A 167 3.01 30.79 11.33
CA ARG A 167 3.57 30.66 9.98
C ARG A 167 4.09 31.98 9.42
N TYR A 168 3.28 33.04 9.49
CA TYR A 168 3.63 34.38 9.01
C TYR A 168 3.24 35.44 10.05
N PRO A 169 4.10 35.74 11.04
CA PRO A 169 3.86 36.81 12.00
C PRO A 169 3.62 38.15 11.28
N LEU A 170 2.68 38.94 11.79
CA LEU A 170 2.24 40.24 11.27
C LEU A 170 1.70 40.25 9.83
N ASP A 171 1.30 39.09 9.31
CA ASP A 171 0.64 38.96 8.00
C ASP A 171 -0.88 38.75 8.14
N HIS A 172 -1.63 38.84 7.04
CA HIS A 172 -3.03 38.43 7.02
C HIS A 172 -3.20 36.93 7.29
N ASP A 173 -2.25 36.08 6.87
CA ASP A 173 -2.24 34.65 7.18
C ASP A 173 -1.55 34.37 8.52
N GLN A 174 -2.35 34.12 9.54
CA GLN A 174 -1.95 33.87 10.93
C GLN A 174 -2.05 32.38 11.28
N SER A 175 -1.84 31.50 10.30
CA SER A 175 -1.92 30.05 10.50
C SER A 175 -0.90 29.54 11.54
N LEU A 176 -1.34 28.62 12.41
CA LEU A 176 -0.50 27.98 13.43
C LEU A 176 0.11 26.69 12.89
N ILE A 177 1.38 26.45 13.15
CA ILE A 177 2.08 25.21 12.85
C ILE A 177 2.25 24.44 14.16
N ILE A 178 1.86 23.16 14.16
CA ILE A 178 2.20 22.21 15.24
C ILE A 178 3.10 21.15 14.62
N LYS A 179 4.37 21.12 15.03
CA LYS A 179 5.37 20.16 14.57
C LYS A 179 5.26 18.85 15.33
N GLU A 180 5.58 17.74 14.65
CA GLU A 180 5.68 16.40 15.23
C GLU A 180 4.48 16.04 16.14
N THR A 181 3.27 16.05 15.57
CA THR A 181 2.03 15.91 16.35
C THR A 181 1.98 14.65 17.21
N VAL A 182 1.49 14.79 18.44
CA VAL A 182 1.27 13.69 19.40
C VAL A 182 -0.22 13.48 19.66
N MET A 183 -0.60 12.34 20.23
CA MET A 183 -2.02 12.00 20.43
C MET A 183 -2.76 13.05 21.27
N GLU A 184 -2.05 13.62 22.26
CA GLU A 184 -2.53 14.67 23.16
C GLU A 184 -2.81 16.00 22.45
N ASP A 185 -2.33 16.20 21.22
CA ASP A 185 -2.64 17.38 20.41
C ASP A 185 -4.07 17.35 19.86
N THR A 186 -4.77 16.22 19.93
CA THR A 186 -6.19 16.14 19.58
C THR A 186 -7.03 17.11 20.42
N GLY A 187 -7.89 17.89 19.77
CA GLY A 187 -8.73 18.86 20.46
C GLY A 187 -9.25 19.99 19.59
N ILE A 188 -9.90 20.96 20.23
CA ILE A 188 -10.45 22.16 19.58
C ILE A 188 -9.49 23.32 19.79
N TYR A 189 -9.21 24.01 18.69
CA TYR A 189 -8.34 25.18 18.62
C TYR A 189 -9.13 26.39 18.13
N HIS A 190 -8.85 27.56 18.69
CA HIS A 190 -9.49 28.83 18.34
C HIS A 190 -8.44 29.86 17.96
N CYS A 191 -8.65 30.52 16.84
CA CYS A 191 -7.90 31.71 16.46
C CYS A 191 -8.79 32.94 16.67
N GLU A 192 -8.31 33.90 17.43
CA GLU A 192 -9.05 35.12 17.79
C GLU A 192 -8.15 36.35 17.58
N SER A 193 -8.73 37.47 17.15
CA SER A 193 -8.04 38.76 17.18
C SER A 193 -7.84 39.23 18.62
N THR A 194 -6.97 40.20 18.83
CA THR A 194 -6.77 40.85 20.13
C THR A 194 -8.01 41.57 20.65
N GLU A 195 -8.94 41.94 19.76
CA GLU A 195 -10.24 42.54 20.09
C GLU A 195 -11.31 41.49 20.45
N GLY A 196 -10.96 40.20 20.44
CA GLY A 196 -11.86 39.09 20.76
C GLY A 196 -12.74 38.64 19.60
N GLN A 197 -12.55 39.19 18.39
CA GLN A 197 -13.20 38.65 17.19
C GLN A 197 -12.65 37.26 16.88
N LYS A 198 -13.53 36.27 16.80
CA LYS A 198 -13.17 34.90 16.39
C LYS A 198 -12.88 34.83 14.89
N LEU A 199 -11.66 34.45 14.53
CA LEU A 199 -11.18 34.34 13.15
C LEU A 199 -11.31 32.90 12.61
N SER A 200 -11.00 31.89 13.42
CA SER A 200 -11.16 30.48 13.03
C SER A 200 -11.37 29.53 14.22
N SER A 201 -11.89 28.34 13.92
CA SER A 201 -12.10 27.25 14.88
C SER A 201 -11.73 25.91 14.24
N VAL A 202 -10.75 25.19 14.77
CA VAL A 202 -10.23 23.96 14.17
C VAL A 202 -10.35 22.79 15.13
N TYR A 203 -10.98 21.70 14.70
CA TYR A 203 -10.90 20.41 15.40
C TYR A 203 -9.77 19.58 14.79
N LEU A 204 -8.74 19.31 15.59
CA LEU A 204 -7.61 18.47 15.20
C LEU A 204 -7.82 17.06 15.75
N SER A 205 -7.70 16.05 14.89
CA SER A 205 -7.69 14.63 15.24
C SER A 205 -6.37 14.00 14.83
N VAL A 206 -5.56 13.63 15.82
CA VAL A 206 -4.31 12.90 15.59
C VAL A 206 -4.61 11.41 15.61
N VAL A 207 -4.19 10.68 14.58
CA VAL A 207 -4.35 9.23 14.48
C VAL A 207 -3.02 8.53 14.37
N VAL A 208 -2.94 7.35 14.96
CA VAL A 208 -1.83 6.43 14.69
C VAL A 208 -2.04 5.92 13.26
N PRO A 209 -1.01 5.93 12.39
CA PRO A 209 -1.09 5.29 11.08
C PRO A 209 -1.60 3.85 11.25
N PRO A 210 -2.47 3.34 10.36
CA PRO A 210 -2.93 1.97 10.47
C PRO A 210 -1.71 1.04 10.44
N THR A 211 -1.45 0.34 11.54
CA THR A 211 -0.53 -0.79 11.57
C THR A 211 -1.05 -1.79 10.56
N LEU A 212 -0.33 -1.98 9.44
CA LEU A 212 -0.64 -3.04 8.50
C LEU A 212 -0.77 -4.34 9.30
N ALA A 213 -1.90 -5.04 9.18
CA ALA A 213 -2.04 -6.36 9.78
C ALA A 213 -0.84 -7.21 9.31
N PRO A 214 -0.21 -8.00 10.20
CA PRO A 214 0.91 -8.83 9.80
C PRO A 214 0.46 -9.71 8.63
N TYR A 215 1.25 -9.73 7.55
CA TYR A 215 0.99 -10.58 6.40
C TYR A 215 0.82 -12.02 6.88
N SER A 216 -0.37 -12.58 6.71
CA SER A 216 -0.68 -13.94 7.14
C SER A 216 -0.67 -14.88 5.93
N CYS A 217 0.02 -16.01 6.06
CA CYS A 217 -0.03 -17.10 5.09
C CYS A 217 -1.34 -17.90 5.17
N SER A 218 -2.32 -17.47 5.98
CA SER A 218 -3.63 -18.13 6.09
C SER A 218 -4.30 -18.19 4.72
N GLY A 219 -4.68 -19.40 4.29
CA GLY A 219 -5.23 -19.67 2.95
C GLY A 219 -4.20 -19.94 1.85
N PHE A 220 -2.90 -19.80 2.13
CA PHE A 220 -1.80 -20.00 1.16
C PHE A 220 -0.92 -21.22 1.45
N LEU A 221 -1.37 -22.14 2.32
CA LEU A 221 -0.62 -23.33 2.73
C LEU A 221 -0.69 -24.50 1.75
N THR A 222 -1.45 -24.36 0.66
CA THR A 222 -1.58 -25.40 -0.35
C THR A 222 -0.24 -25.62 -1.06
N PRO A 223 0.18 -26.88 -1.30
CA PRO A 223 1.35 -27.21 -2.13
C PRO A 223 1.28 -26.61 -3.53
N TRP A 224 2.42 -26.59 -4.24
CA TRP A 224 2.40 -26.27 -5.68
C TRP A 224 1.56 -27.30 -6.43
N GLU A 225 0.77 -26.83 -7.39
CA GLU A 225 -0.17 -27.66 -8.15
C GLU A 225 0.56 -28.75 -8.96
N PRO A 226 0.08 -30.00 -8.95
CA PRO A 226 0.75 -31.08 -9.67
C PRO A 226 0.72 -30.84 -11.18
N CYS A 227 1.78 -31.27 -11.87
CA CYS A 227 1.82 -31.29 -13.33
C CYS A 227 0.84 -32.36 -13.84
N GLN A 228 -0.26 -31.96 -14.44
CA GLN A 228 -1.31 -32.89 -14.89
C GLN A 228 -0.90 -33.72 -16.12
N ASP A 229 0.02 -33.22 -16.94
CA ASP A 229 0.50 -33.91 -18.15
C ASP A 229 2.03 -33.97 -18.18
N GLU A 230 2.60 -34.87 -17.39
CA GLU A 230 4.07 -35.10 -17.34
C GLU A 230 4.65 -35.61 -18.68
N ASN A 231 3.80 -36.21 -19.51
CA ASN A 231 4.15 -36.73 -20.84
C ASN A 231 3.88 -35.72 -21.96
N SER A 232 3.39 -34.52 -21.61
CA SER A 232 3.13 -33.46 -22.55
C SER A 232 4.38 -33.13 -23.35
N ARG A 233 4.25 -33.14 -24.67
CA ARG A 233 5.31 -32.67 -25.57
C ARG A 233 5.44 -31.15 -25.58
N ILE A 234 4.49 -30.43 -24.97
CA ILE A 234 4.40 -28.96 -25.02
C ILE A 234 5.18 -28.31 -23.87
N GLY A 235 5.31 -28.99 -22.72
CA GLY A 235 5.97 -28.41 -21.54
C GLY A 235 7.46 -28.10 -21.73
N GLY A 236 8.19 -28.95 -22.47
CA GLY A 236 9.60 -28.71 -22.79
C GLY A 236 9.81 -27.44 -23.63
N PRO A 237 9.10 -27.29 -24.77
CA PRO A 237 9.10 -26.07 -25.56
C PRO A 237 8.72 -24.80 -24.79
N ILE A 238 7.66 -24.83 -23.96
CA ILE A 238 7.26 -23.68 -23.13
C ILE A 238 8.41 -23.23 -22.21
N LEU A 239 9.03 -24.18 -21.50
CA LEU A 239 10.16 -23.86 -20.62
C LEU A 239 11.35 -23.31 -21.41
N GLN A 240 11.63 -23.85 -22.60
CA GLN A 240 12.74 -23.40 -23.44
C GLN A 240 12.53 -21.96 -23.92
N GLU A 241 11.31 -21.62 -24.35
CA GLU A 241 10.95 -20.25 -24.76
C GLU A 241 11.05 -19.26 -23.59
N SER A 242 10.46 -19.63 -22.44
CA SER A 242 10.55 -18.85 -21.20
C SER A 242 12.03 -18.57 -20.82
N MET A 243 12.86 -19.61 -20.90
CA MET A 243 14.29 -19.52 -20.59
C MET A 243 15.06 -18.64 -21.57
N ALA A 244 14.76 -18.73 -22.87
CA ALA A 244 15.38 -17.90 -23.88
C ALA A 244 15.02 -16.42 -23.69
N GLU A 245 13.75 -16.13 -23.43
CA GLU A 245 13.28 -14.77 -23.15
C GLU A 245 13.91 -14.21 -21.87
N PHE A 246 13.90 -14.98 -20.78
CA PHE A 246 14.57 -14.60 -19.53
C PHE A 246 16.06 -14.31 -19.75
N SER A 247 16.75 -15.17 -20.51
CA SER A 247 18.17 -15.00 -20.82
C SER A 247 18.46 -13.69 -21.54
N MET A 248 17.62 -13.33 -22.53
CA MET A 248 17.77 -12.09 -23.29
C MET A 248 17.47 -10.86 -22.43
N LYS A 249 16.40 -10.89 -21.63
CA LYS A 249 16.05 -9.81 -20.69
C LYS A 249 17.16 -9.59 -19.66
N LEU A 250 17.66 -10.66 -19.05
CA LEU A 250 18.75 -10.59 -18.08
C LEU A 250 20.04 -10.06 -18.72
N TYR A 251 20.39 -10.54 -19.92
CA TYR A 251 21.55 -10.03 -20.66
C TYR A 251 21.44 -8.54 -20.95
N SER A 252 20.29 -8.09 -21.45
CA SER A 252 20.05 -6.67 -21.74
C SER A 252 20.25 -5.82 -20.48
N TYR A 253 19.64 -6.23 -19.37
CA TYR A 253 19.73 -5.53 -18.09
C TYR A 253 21.16 -5.44 -17.56
N VAL A 254 21.90 -6.56 -17.57
CA VAL A 254 23.29 -6.60 -17.08
C VAL A 254 24.23 -5.80 -18.00
N ARG A 255 24.04 -5.88 -19.33
CA ARG A 255 24.84 -5.14 -20.31
C ARG A 255 24.65 -3.63 -20.21
N GLU A 256 23.43 -3.18 -19.99
CA GLU A 256 23.13 -1.76 -19.78
C GLU A 256 23.85 -1.23 -18.52
N SER A 257 23.86 -2.03 -17.45
CA SER A 257 24.54 -1.68 -16.20
C SER A 257 26.07 -1.74 -16.29
N HIS A 258 26.61 -2.58 -17.18
CA HIS A 258 28.05 -2.82 -17.35
C HIS A 258 28.45 -2.80 -18.84
N PRO A 259 28.50 -1.61 -19.47
CA PRO A 259 28.61 -1.50 -20.92
C PRO A 259 29.96 -1.99 -21.47
N THR A 260 31.04 -1.83 -20.71
CA THR A 260 32.42 -2.03 -21.19
C THR A 260 33.11 -3.29 -20.68
N THR A 261 32.47 -4.05 -19.78
CA THR A 261 33.09 -5.24 -19.18
C THR A 261 32.72 -6.52 -19.92
N ASN A 262 33.58 -7.53 -19.80
CA ASN A 262 33.24 -8.88 -20.19
C ASN A 262 32.17 -9.43 -19.24
N LEU A 263 31.10 -9.97 -19.80
CA LEU A 263 29.98 -10.54 -19.05
C LEU A 263 29.99 -12.05 -19.17
N LEU A 264 29.95 -12.72 -18.02
CA LEU A 264 29.79 -14.16 -17.93
C LEU A 264 28.80 -14.47 -16.80
N PHE A 265 27.68 -15.10 -17.15
CA PHE A 265 26.68 -15.57 -16.20
C PHE A 265 25.90 -16.75 -16.81
N SER A 266 25.15 -17.48 -15.98
CA SER A 266 24.29 -18.57 -16.44
C SER A 266 22.83 -18.22 -16.19
N PRO A 267 22.08 -17.81 -17.22
CA PRO A 267 20.64 -17.60 -17.10
C PRO A 267 19.91 -18.85 -16.60
N ILE A 268 20.28 -20.04 -17.09
CA ILE A 268 19.63 -21.30 -16.70
C ILE A 268 19.77 -21.53 -15.20
N SER A 269 20.95 -21.25 -14.64
CA SER A 269 21.21 -21.44 -13.22
C SER A 269 20.41 -20.45 -12.35
N ILE A 270 20.38 -19.18 -12.74
CA ILE A 270 19.62 -18.13 -12.03
C ILE A 270 18.12 -18.41 -12.12
N SER A 271 17.62 -18.78 -13.31
CA SER A 271 16.23 -19.19 -13.52
C SER A 271 15.88 -20.41 -12.67
N ALA A 272 16.75 -21.41 -12.59
CA ALA A 272 16.54 -22.59 -11.73
C ALA A 272 16.43 -22.21 -10.25
N ALA A 273 17.25 -21.28 -9.77
CA ALA A 273 17.18 -20.77 -8.40
C ALA A 273 15.89 -19.99 -8.12
N LEU A 274 15.50 -19.08 -9.03
CA LEU A 274 14.25 -18.32 -8.91
C LEU A 274 13.02 -19.22 -9.01
N THR A 275 13.06 -20.24 -9.88
CA THR A 275 11.99 -21.25 -9.98
C THR A 275 11.95 -22.16 -8.75
N HIS A 276 13.09 -22.41 -8.07
CA HIS A 276 13.08 -23.10 -6.78
C HIS A 276 12.36 -22.25 -5.72
N LEU A 277 12.62 -20.95 -5.68
CA LEU A 277 11.89 -20.03 -4.79
C LEU A 277 10.39 -19.92 -5.14
N LEU A 278 10.05 -19.94 -6.44
CA LEU A 278 8.68 -19.92 -6.95
C LEU A 278 7.81 -21.03 -6.35
N LEU A 279 8.39 -22.19 -6.03
CA LEU A 279 7.70 -23.34 -5.46
C LEU A 279 6.93 -22.98 -4.17
N GLY A 280 7.53 -22.13 -3.32
CA GLY A 280 6.93 -21.64 -2.08
C GLY A 280 6.19 -20.31 -2.21
N ALA A 281 6.23 -19.65 -3.38
CA ALA A 281 5.63 -18.34 -3.58
C ALA A 281 4.12 -18.43 -3.87
N ARG A 282 3.34 -17.51 -3.31
CA ARG A 282 1.88 -17.40 -3.54
C ARG A 282 1.48 -15.94 -3.84
N GLY A 283 0.24 -15.75 -4.28
CA GLY A 283 -0.32 -14.42 -4.55
C GLY A 283 0.54 -13.59 -5.51
N ASP A 284 0.80 -12.34 -5.15
CA ASP A 284 1.57 -11.42 -5.99
C ASP A 284 3.07 -11.75 -6.06
N THR A 285 3.62 -12.40 -5.03
CA THR A 285 5.01 -12.90 -5.07
C THR A 285 5.18 -13.98 -6.14
N ARG A 286 4.21 -14.92 -6.23
CA ARG A 286 4.18 -15.92 -7.30
C ARG A 286 4.14 -15.24 -8.66
N LYS A 287 3.26 -14.25 -8.83
CA LYS A 287 3.12 -13.55 -10.12
C LYS A 287 4.39 -12.79 -10.52
N ALA A 288 5.01 -12.11 -9.57
CA ALA A 288 6.25 -11.36 -9.79
C ALA A 288 7.39 -12.30 -10.22
N ILE A 289 7.57 -13.43 -9.53
CA ILE A 289 8.61 -14.39 -9.88
C ILE A 289 8.32 -15.04 -11.24
N GLN A 290 7.09 -15.49 -11.51
CA GLN A 290 6.71 -16.05 -12.83
C GLN A 290 6.99 -15.06 -13.97
N THR A 291 6.61 -13.80 -13.79
CA THR A 291 6.89 -12.73 -14.75
C THR A 291 8.38 -12.53 -14.95
N ALA A 292 9.16 -12.52 -13.86
CA ALA A 292 10.60 -12.32 -13.91
C ALA A 292 11.32 -13.45 -14.66
N VAL A 293 10.90 -14.71 -14.48
CA VAL A 293 11.47 -15.87 -15.21
C VAL A 293 10.76 -16.17 -16.53
N CYS A 294 9.85 -15.29 -16.96
CA CYS A 294 9.04 -15.41 -18.19
C CYS A 294 8.23 -16.70 -18.30
N VAL A 295 7.80 -17.27 -17.17
CA VAL A 295 7.00 -18.50 -17.14
C VAL A 295 5.50 -18.15 -17.18
N PRO A 296 4.68 -18.78 -18.06
CA PRO A 296 3.24 -18.55 -18.08
C PRO A 296 2.56 -18.89 -16.75
N TYR A 297 1.52 -18.14 -16.39
CA TYR A 297 0.86 -18.24 -15.09
C TYR A 297 0.24 -19.63 -14.83
N ASP A 298 -0.33 -20.23 -15.88
CA ASP A 298 -1.01 -21.54 -15.91
C ASP A 298 -0.04 -22.71 -16.13
N PHE A 299 1.26 -22.45 -16.27
CA PHE A 299 2.25 -23.49 -16.51
C PHE A 299 2.71 -24.17 -15.21
N HIS A 300 1.88 -25.07 -14.69
CA HIS A 300 2.16 -25.79 -13.44
C HIS A 300 3.29 -26.83 -13.54
N CYS A 301 3.65 -27.25 -14.76
CA CYS A 301 4.70 -28.24 -15.01
C CYS A 301 6.13 -27.68 -14.93
N VAL A 302 6.31 -26.40 -14.59
CA VAL A 302 7.62 -25.71 -14.60
C VAL A 302 8.70 -26.45 -13.78
N HIS A 303 8.39 -26.88 -12.55
CA HIS A 303 9.38 -27.54 -11.68
C HIS A 303 9.79 -28.91 -12.23
N PHE A 304 8.84 -29.66 -12.77
CA PHE A 304 9.09 -30.97 -13.37
C PHE A 304 9.93 -30.84 -14.66
N GLN A 305 9.63 -29.87 -15.52
CA GLN A 305 10.44 -29.62 -16.72
C GLN A 305 11.83 -29.08 -16.37
N MET A 306 11.95 -28.27 -15.31
CA MET A 306 13.25 -27.80 -14.80
C MET A 306 14.09 -28.97 -14.29
N LYS A 307 13.49 -29.94 -13.58
CA LYS A 307 14.15 -31.18 -13.16
C LYS A 307 14.68 -31.95 -14.38
N LYS A 308 13.84 -32.21 -15.38
CA LYS A 308 14.24 -32.89 -16.64
C LYS A 308 15.39 -32.16 -17.34
N LEU A 309 15.32 -30.83 -17.41
CA LEU A 309 16.37 -30.02 -18.02
C LEU A 309 17.71 -30.15 -17.27
N ARG A 310 17.69 -30.05 -15.94
CA ARG A 310 18.87 -30.21 -15.09
C ARG A 310 19.49 -31.59 -15.25
N GLU A 311 18.70 -32.65 -15.20
CA GLU A 311 19.16 -34.03 -15.39
C GLU A 311 19.82 -34.23 -16.77
N LYS A 312 19.18 -33.70 -17.82
CA LYS A 312 19.72 -33.73 -19.20
C LYS A 312 21.06 -33.00 -19.32
N LEU A 313 21.23 -31.90 -18.61
CA LEU A 313 22.44 -31.06 -18.68
C LEU A 313 23.58 -31.55 -17.77
N SER A 314 23.30 -32.40 -16.78
CA SER A 314 24.23 -32.83 -15.72
C SER A 314 25.63 -33.23 -16.21
N SER A 315 25.75 -33.90 -17.36
CA SER A 315 27.05 -34.31 -17.90
C SER A 315 27.99 -33.16 -18.29
N SER A 316 27.44 -31.99 -18.62
CA SER A 316 28.18 -30.83 -19.15
C SER A 316 28.04 -29.58 -18.29
N LEU A 317 26.93 -29.44 -17.58
CA LEU A 317 26.61 -28.30 -16.74
C LEU A 317 26.02 -28.81 -15.42
N GLN A 318 26.76 -28.57 -14.34
CA GLN A 318 26.32 -28.85 -12.99
C GLN A 318 25.70 -27.58 -12.42
N ILE A 319 24.41 -27.64 -12.09
CA ILE A 319 23.66 -26.53 -11.48
C ILE A 319 23.28 -26.97 -10.06
N ALA A 320 23.61 -26.14 -9.08
CA ALA A 320 23.26 -26.35 -7.69
C ALA A 320 22.67 -25.08 -7.10
N SER A 321 21.51 -25.20 -6.46
CA SER A 321 20.90 -24.11 -5.69
C SER A 321 20.71 -24.56 -4.24
N GLN A 322 20.75 -23.63 -3.31
CA GLN A 322 20.52 -23.89 -1.90
C GLN A 322 19.77 -22.72 -1.27
N ILE A 323 18.77 -23.05 -0.47
CA ILE A 323 18.05 -22.08 0.35
C ILE A 323 18.54 -22.25 1.79
N TYR A 324 18.99 -21.15 2.40
CA TYR A 324 19.21 -21.08 3.84
C TYR A 324 18.13 -20.21 4.47
N TYR A 325 17.68 -20.55 5.67
CA TYR A 325 16.59 -19.84 6.33
C TYR A 325 16.83 -19.66 7.82
N ASN A 326 16.28 -18.59 8.38
CA ASN A 326 16.34 -18.31 9.81
C ASN A 326 15.56 -19.39 10.60
N PRO A 327 16.12 -19.96 11.68
CA PRO A 327 15.44 -20.97 12.50
C PRO A 327 14.08 -20.55 13.08
N GLN A 328 13.81 -19.24 13.19
CA GLN A 328 12.51 -18.71 13.64
C GLN A 328 11.40 -18.88 12.58
N ILE A 329 11.75 -19.23 11.35
CA ILE A 329 10.82 -19.54 10.27
C ILE A 329 10.46 -21.03 10.32
N SER A 330 9.17 -21.32 10.43
CA SER A 330 8.66 -22.69 10.29
C SER A 330 8.38 -22.98 8.82
N LEU A 331 9.13 -23.91 8.23
CA LEU A 331 8.91 -24.34 6.85
C LEU A 331 7.84 -25.42 6.76
N ASN A 332 6.97 -25.32 5.75
CA ASN A 332 5.99 -26.32 5.37
C ASN A 332 6.71 -27.58 4.86
N GLU A 333 6.24 -28.74 5.33
CA GLU A 333 6.80 -30.02 4.94
C GLU A 333 6.66 -30.27 3.43
N SER A 334 5.55 -29.82 2.83
CA SER A 334 5.35 -29.93 1.38
C SER A 334 6.41 -29.15 0.59
N PHE A 335 6.73 -27.92 1.01
CA PHE A 335 7.78 -27.12 0.36
C PHE A 335 9.12 -27.82 0.45
N THR A 336 9.43 -28.38 1.63
CA THR A 336 10.67 -29.12 1.89
C THR A 336 10.77 -30.38 1.02
N ASN A 337 9.69 -31.15 0.90
CA ASN A 337 9.63 -32.38 0.12
C ASN A 337 9.70 -32.11 -1.38
N GLN A 338 8.93 -31.13 -1.88
CA GLN A 338 8.96 -30.74 -3.29
C GLN A 338 10.31 -30.11 -3.69
N SER A 339 10.95 -29.36 -2.78
CA SER A 339 12.31 -28.84 -2.97
C SER A 339 13.32 -29.96 -3.19
N MET A 340 13.25 -31.01 -2.38
CA MET A 340 14.09 -32.19 -2.58
C MET A 340 13.74 -32.92 -3.89
N GLN A 341 12.45 -33.11 -4.19
CA GLN A 341 11.97 -33.86 -5.34
C GLN A 341 12.37 -33.26 -6.69
N PHE A 342 12.25 -31.93 -6.84
CA PHE A 342 12.48 -31.24 -8.11
C PHE A 342 13.88 -30.65 -8.24
N TYR A 343 14.49 -30.23 -7.13
CA TYR A 343 15.75 -29.49 -7.14
C TYR A 343 16.92 -30.20 -6.46
N GLU A 344 16.70 -31.37 -5.83
CA GLU A 344 17.71 -32.09 -5.03
C GLU A 344 18.34 -31.21 -3.95
N ALA A 345 17.57 -30.24 -3.44
CA ALA A 345 18.05 -29.20 -2.53
C ALA A 345 17.04 -28.97 -1.42
N LYS A 346 17.24 -29.63 -0.27
CA LYS A 346 16.45 -29.38 0.93
C LYS A 346 16.90 -28.06 1.59
N PRO A 347 16.00 -27.14 1.98
CA PRO A 347 16.38 -25.92 2.69
C PRO A 347 17.15 -26.22 3.98
N VAL A 348 18.17 -25.41 4.29
CA VAL A 348 19.08 -25.60 5.42
C VAL A 348 18.89 -24.46 6.43
N ARG A 349 18.85 -24.79 7.72
CA ARG A 349 18.75 -23.79 8.78
C ARG A 349 20.04 -23.00 8.88
N LEU A 350 19.93 -21.69 9.03
CA LEU A 350 21.04 -20.87 9.50
C LEU A 350 21.36 -21.24 10.96
N LEU A 351 22.63 -21.09 11.31
CA LEU A 351 23.19 -21.29 12.63
C LEU A 351 23.07 -19.99 13.45
N GLU A 352 23.48 -20.05 14.71
CA GLU A 352 23.28 -18.96 15.67
C GLU A 352 24.20 -17.77 15.40
N THR A 353 25.45 -18.03 14.97
CA THR A 353 26.47 -17.00 14.82
C THR A 353 26.76 -16.64 13.37
N SER A 354 27.23 -15.41 13.15
CA SER A 354 27.65 -14.98 11.81
C SER A 354 28.82 -15.79 11.27
N GLU A 355 29.75 -16.20 12.13
CA GLU A 355 30.97 -16.91 11.74
C GLU A 355 30.64 -18.33 11.24
N GLU A 356 29.83 -19.07 11.99
CA GLU A 356 29.38 -20.41 11.60
C GLU A 356 28.57 -20.39 10.30
N ASN A 357 27.69 -19.39 10.13
CA ASN A 357 26.91 -19.23 8.90
C ASN A 357 27.80 -18.95 7.69
N THR A 358 28.76 -18.05 7.83
CA THR A 358 29.75 -17.74 6.78
C THR A 358 30.53 -18.98 6.39
N GLN A 359 31.04 -19.73 7.37
CA GLN A 359 31.81 -20.94 7.12
C GLN A 359 30.97 -22.02 6.43
N MET A 360 29.77 -22.31 6.95
CA MET A 360 28.85 -23.28 6.36
C MET A 360 28.52 -22.97 4.89
N ILE A 361 28.26 -21.69 4.58
CA ILE A 361 27.96 -21.26 3.22
C ILE A 361 29.20 -21.39 2.33
N ASN A 362 30.36 -20.90 2.74
CA ASN A 362 31.58 -20.99 1.96
C ASN A 362 32.04 -22.44 1.74
N ASP A 363 31.85 -23.33 2.72
CA ASP A 363 32.15 -24.76 2.57
C ASP A 363 31.22 -25.45 1.56
N TRP A 364 29.92 -25.16 1.61
CA TRP A 364 28.96 -25.66 0.63
C TRP A 364 29.32 -25.21 -0.79
N VAL A 365 29.64 -23.93 -0.93
CA VAL A 365 30.10 -23.31 -2.18
C VAL A 365 31.36 -24.00 -2.71
N ALA A 366 32.36 -24.16 -1.85
CA ALA A 366 33.63 -24.77 -2.22
C ALA A 366 33.41 -26.18 -2.72
N ASN A 367 32.59 -26.97 -2.02
CA ASN A 367 32.23 -28.31 -2.45
C ASN A 367 31.54 -28.31 -3.83
N LYS A 368 30.47 -27.52 -4.02
CA LYS A 368 29.71 -27.47 -5.27
C LYS A 368 30.52 -26.95 -6.46
N THR A 369 31.54 -26.13 -6.22
CA THR A 369 32.40 -25.57 -7.25
C THR A 369 33.72 -26.31 -7.41
N LYS A 370 33.87 -27.51 -6.84
CA LYS A 370 35.14 -28.29 -6.86
C LYS A 370 36.33 -27.45 -6.38
N TYR A 371 36.11 -26.69 -5.31
CA TYR A 371 37.05 -25.80 -4.63
C TYR A 371 37.63 -24.66 -5.49
N LYS A 372 36.98 -24.33 -6.62
CA LYS A 372 37.37 -23.17 -7.44
C LYS A 372 36.90 -21.84 -6.86
N ILE A 373 35.76 -21.83 -6.17
CA ILE A 373 35.30 -20.68 -5.38
C ILE A 373 35.33 -21.14 -3.94
N ARG A 374 36.20 -20.53 -3.11
CA ARG A 374 36.35 -20.93 -1.70
C ARG A 374 35.67 -19.96 -0.75
N ASN A 375 35.83 -18.66 -1.03
CA ASN A 375 35.21 -17.59 -0.25
C ASN A 375 34.28 -16.83 -1.18
N LEU A 376 32.98 -17.00 -0.93
CA LEU A 376 31.94 -16.27 -1.63
C LEU A 376 31.44 -15.09 -0.82
N VAL A 377 31.24 -15.31 0.49
CA VAL A 377 30.73 -14.30 1.42
C VAL A 377 31.74 -14.04 2.51
N ASP A 378 31.90 -12.78 2.88
CA ASP A 378 32.80 -12.38 3.97
C ASP A 378 32.10 -12.48 5.33
N SER A 379 30.79 -12.19 5.38
CA SER A 379 29.98 -12.32 6.60
C SER A 379 28.51 -12.58 6.26
N VAL A 380 27.82 -13.31 7.15
CA VAL A 380 26.38 -13.59 7.05
C VAL A 380 25.71 -13.24 8.37
N SER A 381 24.93 -12.14 8.39
CA SER A 381 24.27 -11.67 9.61
C SER A 381 23.25 -12.70 10.14
N PRO A 382 23.17 -12.92 11.46
CA PRO A 382 22.17 -13.80 12.06
C PRO A 382 20.73 -13.29 11.89
N ASN A 383 20.54 -12.01 11.55
CA ASN A 383 19.24 -11.41 11.30
C ASN A 383 18.68 -11.70 9.90
N VAL A 384 19.47 -12.31 9.01
CA VAL A 384 19.02 -12.68 7.67
C VAL A 384 17.88 -13.70 7.78
N GLN A 385 16.81 -13.45 7.03
CA GLN A 385 15.63 -14.31 7.04
C GLN A 385 15.79 -15.50 6.08
N ILE A 386 16.19 -15.23 4.84
CA ILE A 386 16.35 -16.24 3.78
C ILE A 386 17.54 -15.86 2.88
N ILE A 387 18.34 -16.86 2.49
CA ILE A 387 19.43 -16.72 1.51
C ILE A 387 19.17 -17.72 0.38
N LEU A 388 19.23 -17.26 -0.87
CA LEU A 388 19.20 -18.11 -2.04
C LEU A 388 20.58 -18.08 -2.71
N LEU A 389 21.26 -19.22 -2.67
CA LEU A 389 22.55 -19.43 -3.32
C LEU A 389 22.38 -20.24 -4.60
N ASN A 390 23.15 -19.89 -5.62
CA ASN A 390 23.14 -20.60 -6.88
C ASN A 390 24.54 -20.72 -7.48
N ALA A 391 25.06 -21.94 -7.53
CA ALA A 391 26.37 -22.30 -8.08
C ALA A 391 26.24 -23.07 -9.38
N VAL A 392 27.15 -22.81 -10.32
CA VAL A 392 27.20 -23.52 -11.60
C VAL A 392 28.63 -23.82 -12.04
N SER A 393 28.81 -25.03 -12.56
CA SER A 393 30.08 -25.46 -13.14
C SER A 393 29.84 -26.03 -14.53
N PHE A 394 30.52 -25.46 -15.52
CA PHE A 394 30.52 -25.91 -16.90
C PHE A 394 31.80 -26.70 -17.22
N SER A 395 31.62 -27.83 -17.88
CA SER A 395 32.71 -28.67 -18.40
C SER A 395 32.35 -29.10 -19.83
N GLY A 396 33.05 -28.52 -20.82
CA GLY A 396 32.84 -28.82 -22.23
C GLY A 396 34.04 -29.54 -22.85
N HIS A 397 33.76 -30.46 -23.79
CA HIS A 397 34.76 -31.06 -24.66
C HIS A 397 34.44 -30.70 -26.12
N GLY A 398 35.42 -30.18 -26.87
CA GLY A 398 35.24 -29.83 -28.28
C GLY A 398 34.96 -31.06 -29.15
N LYS A 399 34.01 -30.95 -30.10
CA LYS A 399 33.60 -32.06 -30.98
C LYS A 399 34.65 -32.45 -32.04
N SER A 400 35.55 -31.55 -32.45
CA SER A 400 36.67 -31.90 -33.33
C SER A 400 37.98 -31.79 -32.56
N SER A 401 38.85 -32.80 -32.76
CA SER A 401 40.19 -32.76 -32.21
C SER A 401 41.01 -31.70 -32.94
N LEU A 402 41.18 -30.53 -32.34
CA LEU A 402 42.29 -29.67 -32.70
C LEU A 402 43.58 -30.48 -32.46
N ASN A 403 44.48 -30.48 -33.44
CA ASN A 403 45.72 -31.26 -33.48
C ASN A 403 46.43 -31.36 -32.10
N ARG A 404 47.05 -32.53 -31.84
CA ARG A 404 47.57 -32.99 -30.53
C ARG A 404 48.48 -32.03 -29.75
N ASN A 405 48.97 -30.94 -30.36
CA ASN A 405 49.87 -29.97 -29.73
C ASN A 405 49.16 -28.82 -29.00
N THR A 406 47.83 -28.73 -29.05
CA THR A 406 47.04 -27.73 -28.27
C THR A 406 45.75 -28.34 -27.75
N ARG A 407 45.82 -29.36 -26.89
CA ARG A 407 44.68 -29.72 -26.05
C ARG A 407 44.56 -28.71 -24.91
N ARG A 408 43.45 -27.98 -24.83
CA ARG A 408 43.03 -27.32 -23.59
C ARG A 408 41.60 -27.73 -23.29
N ALA A 409 41.43 -28.56 -22.26
CA ALA A 409 40.12 -28.71 -21.63
C ALA A 409 39.73 -27.34 -21.04
N PHE A 410 38.51 -26.88 -21.30
CA PHE A 410 38.01 -25.62 -20.77
C PHE A 410 36.95 -25.92 -19.71
N SER A 411 37.20 -25.47 -18.49
CA SER A 411 36.28 -25.64 -17.37
C SER A 411 36.15 -24.31 -16.66
N GLN A 412 34.92 -23.79 -16.58
CA GLN A 412 34.59 -22.52 -15.97
C GLN A 412 33.51 -22.72 -14.90
N ASN A 413 33.69 -22.08 -13.76
CA ASN A 413 32.77 -22.16 -12.62
C ASN A 413 32.42 -20.73 -12.20
N TRP A 414 31.17 -20.49 -11.85
CA TRP A 414 30.70 -19.19 -11.35
C TRP A 414 29.49 -19.39 -10.45
N MET A 415 29.14 -18.35 -9.71
CA MET A 415 28.10 -18.41 -8.70
C MET A 415 27.41 -17.06 -8.56
N VAL A 416 26.11 -17.11 -8.31
CA VAL A 416 25.27 -15.94 -8.05
C VAL A 416 24.69 -16.09 -6.65
N ILE A 417 24.82 -15.03 -5.87
CA ILE A 417 24.15 -14.88 -4.58
C ILE A 417 22.97 -13.95 -4.80
N LEU A 418 21.79 -14.40 -4.42
CA LEU A 418 20.66 -13.51 -4.23
C LEU A 418 20.47 -13.35 -2.72
N TYR A 419 20.81 -12.17 -2.21
CA TYR A 419 20.43 -11.79 -0.85
C TYR A 419 18.96 -11.42 -0.85
N GLY A 420 18.16 -12.19 -0.13
CA GLY A 420 16.86 -11.74 0.34
C GLY A 420 17.04 -10.86 1.57
N CYS A 421 17.47 -9.61 1.40
CA CYS A 421 17.13 -8.58 2.40
C CYS A 421 15.68 -8.18 2.16
N LEU A 422 14.75 -9.06 2.55
CA LEU A 422 13.37 -8.64 2.81
C LEU A 422 13.45 -7.78 4.07
N TYR A 423 13.78 -6.50 3.87
CA TYR A 423 13.72 -5.51 4.93
C TYR A 423 12.33 -5.59 5.54
N SER A 424 12.34 -5.88 6.83
CA SER A 424 11.19 -5.76 7.71
C SER A 424 10.52 -4.41 7.47
N ILE A 425 9.41 -4.42 6.72
CA ILE A 425 8.31 -3.52 7.05
C ILE A 425 7.57 -4.24 8.17
N THR A 426 8.09 -4.05 9.38
CA THR A 426 7.55 -4.46 10.67
C THR A 426 7.49 -5.97 10.95
N ARG A 427 7.52 -6.30 12.24
CA ARG A 427 7.75 -7.64 12.81
C ARG A 427 6.74 -8.70 12.34
N ASN A 428 7.27 -9.91 12.22
CA ASN A 428 6.63 -11.24 12.29
C ASN A 428 6.23 -11.96 10.99
N THR A 429 6.84 -13.14 10.89
CA THR A 429 6.39 -14.42 10.31
C THR A 429 6.15 -14.48 8.80
N TRP A 430 7.21 -14.91 8.10
CA TRP A 430 7.07 -15.79 6.94
C TRP A 430 6.92 -17.23 7.45
N GLN A 431 5.94 -17.98 6.95
CA GLN A 431 5.95 -19.44 6.93
C GLN A 431 5.95 -19.83 5.45
N LEU A 432 7.08 -20.36 4.97
CA LEU A 432 7.27 -20.86 3.61
C LEU A 432 6.95 -22.35 3.53
#